data_AF-A0AAV5SPY8-F1
#
_entry.id   AF-A0AAV5SPY8-F1
#
_cell.length_a   1.000
_cell.length_b   1.000
_cell.length_c   1.000
_cell.angle_alpha   90.00
_cell.angle_beta   90.00
_cell.angle_gamma   90.00
#
_symmetry.space_group_name_H-M   'P 1'
#
loop_
_entity.id
_entity.type
_entity.pdbx_description
1 polymer ?
#
loop_
_entity_poly.entity_id
_entity_poly.type
_entity_poly.pdbx_seq_one_letter_code
_entity_poly.pdbx_strand_id
1 'polypeptide(L)'
;RHLHNSFGFLCLSHCAANFGVCLTFVAWCAPTTVWQNVALSTSVEGKRVGQINVLFWNATVYSHLSISINRFICITFPLQAKKFFTRRVIGVFFCVPWVLALCHITPYFWVNDCYVYYDSTTWVWTYTDGPCILYIATFFDFYTSLTVFVLMTTFDLLTALKLRLMNNVSDLILCLVLKIMLKN
;
A
#
# COMPACT_ATOMS: atom_id res chain seq x y z
N ARG A 1 -2.91 20.19 14.55
CA ARG A 1 -4.28 19.68 14.80
C ARG A 1 -4.82 18.73 13.69
N HIS A 2 -4.05 18.36 12.66
CA HIS A 2 -4.48 17.45 11.58
C HIS A 2 -4.13 15.96 11.78
N LEU A 3 -3.24 15.62 12.72
CA LEU A 3 -2.82 14.24 13.04
C LEU A 3 -3.75 13.49 14.02
N HIS A 4 -4.84 14.11 14.48
CA HIS A 4 -5.79 13.51 15.43
C HIS A 4 -7.00 12.86 14.73
N ASN A 5 -6.89 12.60 13.42
CA ASN A 5 -7.90 11.90 12.63
C ASN A 5 -7.29 10.58 12.11
N SER A 6 -8.07 9.50 12.14
CA SER A 6 -7.68 8.14 11.72
C SER A 6 -6.94 8.12 10.40
N PHE A 7 -7.39 8.95 9.45
CA PHE A 7 -6.79 9.10 8.13
C PHE A 7 -5.32 9.54 8.18
N GLY A 8 -4.97 10.50 9.05
CA GLY A 8 -3.60 11.02 9.14
C GLY A 8 -2.62 9.97 9.67
N PHE A 9 -3.06 9.15 10.62
CA PHE A 9 -2.22 8.07 11.17
C PHE A 9 -1.94 6.97 10.14
N LEU A 10 -2.95 6.58 9.36
CA LEU A 10 -2.78 5.60 8.27
C LEU A 10 -1.89 6.15 7.15
N CYS A 11 -2.05 7.43 6.82
CA CYS A 11 -1.19 8.12 5.84
C CYS A 11 0.27 8.13 6.31
N LEU A 12 0.53 8.41 7.59
CA LEU A 12 1.88 8.35 8.16
C LEU A 12 2.51 6.95 8.00
N SER A 13 1.76 5.88 8.28
CA SER A 13 2.21 4.50 8.07
C SER A 13 2.63 4.26 6.62
N HIS A 14 1.78 4.67 5.67
CA HIS A 14 2.05 4.52 4.25
C HIS A 14 3.27 5.35 3.81
N CYS A 15 3.40 6.59 4.27
CA CYS A 15 4.58 7.42 4.01
C CYS A 15 5.86 6.80 4.56
N ALA A 16 5.82 6.21 5.75
CA ALA A 16 6.98 5.53 6.35
C ALA A 16 7.39 4.30 5.52
N ALA A 17 6.42 3.50 5.07
CA ALA A 17 6.69 2.36 4.19
C ALA A 17 7.27 2.79 2.84
N ASN A 18 6.66 3.80 2.20
CA ASN A 18 7.12 4.33 0.92
C ASN A 18 8.51 4.95 1.02
N PHE A 19 8.81 5.64 2.12
CA PHE A 19 10.16 6.15 2.40
C PHE A 19 11.19 5.01 2.48
N GLY A 20 10.83 3.88 3.10
CA GLY A 20 11.66 2.68 3.14
C GLY A 20 11.96 2.13 1.75
N VAL A 21 10.97 2.07 0.86
CA VAL A 21 11.18 1.70 -0.55
C VAL A 21 12.08 2.71 -1.25
N CYS A 22 11.82 4.02 -1.15
CA CYS A 22 12.68 5.01 -1.80
C CYS A 22 14.14 4.92 -1.31
N LEU A 23 14.34 4.60 -0.02
CA LEU A 23 15.67 4.43 0.55
C LEU A 23 16.42 3.23 -0.07
N THR A 24 15.76 2.09 -0.30
CA THR A 24 16.41 0.94 -0.97
C THR A 24 16.77 1.28 -2.41
N PHE A 25 15.93 2.02 -3.12
CA PHE A 25 16.23 2.45 -4.49
C PHE A 25 17.42 3.42 -4.56
N VAL A 26 17.46 4.42 -3.68
CA VAL A 26 18.55 5.42 -3.65
C VAL A 26 19.85 4.82 -3.14
N ALA A 27 19.80 4.03 -2.06
CA ALA A 27 21.00 3.52 -1.40
C ALA A 27 21.57 2.26 -2.06
N TRP A 28 20.75 1.49 -2.79
CA TRP A 28 21.17 0.22 -3.40
C TRP A 28 21.03 0.21 -4.92
N CYS A 29 19.82 0.40 -5.45
CA CYS A 29 19.59 0.28 -6.91
C CYS A 29 20.42 1.30 -7.70
N ALA A 30 20.41 2.59 -7.31
CA ALA A 30 21.15 3.61 -8.05
C ALA A 30 22.69 3.36 -8.05
N PRO A 31 23.36 3.10 -6.91
CA PRO A 31 24.78 2.78 -6.91
C PRO A 31 25.12 1.49 -7.66
N THR A 32 24.35 0.41 -7.47
CA THR A 32 24.59 -0.87 -8.16
C THR A 32 24.43 -0.76 -9.68
N THR A 33 23.50 0.07 -10.16
CA THR A 33 23.36 0.39 -11.59
C THR A 33 24.53 1.19 -12.14
N VAL A 34 25.04 2.18 -11.40
CA VAL A 34 26.20 2.98 -11.85
C VAL A 34 27.47 2.14 -11.90
N TRP A 35 27.67 1.25 -10.93
CA TRP A 35 28.87 0.40 -10.85
C TRP A 35 28.77 -0.91 -11.64
N GLN A 36 27.59 -1.29 -12.13
CA GLN A 36 27.35 -2.52 -12.90
C GLN A 36 27.94 -3.78 -12.23
N ASN A 37 27.91 -3.83 -10.90
CA ASN A 37 28.55 -4.91 -10.15
C ASN A 37 27.53 -6.01 -9.78
N VAL A 38 27.34 -6.93 -10.72
CA VAL A 38 26.40 -8.05 -10.57
C VAL A 38 26.77 -8.98 -9.40
N ALA A 39 28.07 -9.14 -9.12
CA ALA A 39 28.54 -9.96 -8.00
C ALA A 39 28.13 -9.36 -6.63
N LEU A 40 28.09 -8.04 -6.52
CA LEU A 40 27.59 -7.36 -5.33
C LEU A 40 26.07 -7.51 -5.20
N SER A 41 25.32 -7.49 -6.31
CA SER A 41 23.87 -7.70 -6.27
C SER A 41 23.48 -9.11 -5.80
N THR A 42 24.23 -10.14 -6.17
CA THR A 42 23.96 -11.54 -5.78
C THR A 42 24.59 -11.94 -4.44
N SER A 43 25.39 -11.07 -3.84
CA SER A 43 25.96 -11.23 -2.51
C SER A 43 24.88 -11.35 -1.42
N VAL A 44 25.27 -11.80 -0.23
CA VAL A 44 24.36 -11.92 0.93
C VAL A 44 23.76 -10.56 1.28
N GLU A 45 24.53 -9.49 1.12
CA GLU A 45 24.12 -8.11 1.33
C GLU A 45 23.00 -7.72 0.36
N GLY A 46 23.16 -8.00 -0.93
CA GLY A 46 22.15 -7.70 -1.94
C GLY A 46 20.85 -8.46 -1.74
N LYS A 47 20.95 -9.73 -1.31
CA LYS A 47 19.79 -10.54 -0.93
C LYS A 47 19.03 -9.95 0.27
N ARG A 48 19.75 -9.43 1.27
CA ARG A 48 19.15 -8.75 2.43
C ARG A 48 18.48 -7.43 2.06
N VAL A 49 19.06 -6.67 1.13
CA VAL A 49 18.38 -5.46 0.64
C VAL A 49 17.11 -5.82 -0.13
N GLY A 50 17.12 -6.88 -0.94
CA GLY A 50 15.91 -7.38 -1.61
C GLY A 50 14.81 -7.75 -0.61
N GLN A 51 15.16 -8.46 0.47
CA GLN A 51 14.25 -8.74 1.57
C GLN A 51 13.63 -7.46 2.19
N ILE A 52 14.48 -6.49 2.54
CA ILE A 52 14.03 -5.22 3.12
C ILE A 52 13.10 -4.46 2.15
N ASN A 53 13.44 -4.45 0.87
CA ASN A 53 12.63 -3.82 -0.17
C ASN A 53 11.24 -4.47 -0.26
N VAL A 54 11.18 -5.81 -0.28
CA VAL A 54 9.91 -6.57 -0.32
C VAL A 54 9.06 -6.30 0.93
N LEU A 55 9.67 -6.17 2.12
CA LEU A 55 8.95 -5.81 3.34
C LEU A 55 8.26 -4.45 3.20
N PHE A 56 9.00 -3.41 2.81
CA PHE A 56 8.46 -2.06 2.68
C PHE A 56 7.45 -1.94 1.54
N TRP A 57 7.67 -2.66 0.43
CA TRP A 57 6.73 -2.73 -0.68
C TRP A 57 5.38 -3.31 -0.24
N ASN A 58 5.39 -4.47 0.40
CA ASN A 58 4.17 -5.09 0.93
C ASN A 58 3.48 -4.21 1.98
N ALA A 59 4.25 -3.62 2.90
CA ALA A 59 3.71 -2.69 3.89
C ALA A 59 3.03 -1.47 3.23
N THR A 60 3.58 -0.97 2.12
CA THR A 60 3.02 0.13 1.33
C THR A 60 1.68 -0.25 0.72
N VAL A 61 1.60 -1.42 0.05
CA VAL A 61 0.41 -1.95 -0.61
C VAL A 61 -0.73 -2.19 0.40
N TYR A 62 -0.45 -2.86 1.51
CA TYR A 62 -1.45 -3.12 2.55
C TYR A 62 -1.89 -1.85 3.31
N SER A 63 -0.98 -0.92 3.55
CA SER A 63 -1.32 0.37 4.15
C SER A 63 -2.22 1.21 3.23
N HIS A 64 -2.00 1.13 1.91
CA HIS A 64 -2.83 1.84 0.95
C HIS A 64 -4.26 1.31 0.90
N LEU A 65 -4.45 -0.02 0.92
CA LEU A 65 -5.77 -0.64 1.08
C LEU A 65 -6.48 -0.18 2.36
N SER A 66 -5.74 -0.10 3.47
CA SER A 66 -6.26 0.40 4.75
C SER A 66 -6.77 1.84 4.65
N ILE A 67 -6.08 2.68 3.88
CA ILE A 67 -6.49 4.07 3.59
C ILE A 67 -7.77 4.11 2.75
N SER A 68 -7.85 3.31 1.68
CA SER A 68 -9.05 3.24 0.81
C SER A 68 -10.29 2.80 1.59
N ILE A 69 -10.17 1.78 2.43
CA ILE A 69 -11.26 1.34 3.33
C ILE A 69 -11.66 2.46 4.29
N ASN A 70 -10.69 3.13 4.92
CA ASN A 70 -10.96 4.23 5.84
C ASN A 70 -11.72 5.37 5.15
N ARG A 71 -11.33 5.74 3.92
CA ARG A 71 -12.03 6.75 3.12
C ARG A 71 -13.46 6.34 2.81
N PHE A 72 -13.65 5.10 2.35
CA PHE A 72 -14.97 4.57 2.03
C PHE A 72 -15.94 4.65 3.22
N ILE A 73 -15.50 4.22 4.41
CA ILE A 73 -16.33 4.23 5.63
C ILE A 73 -16.67 5.66 6.05
N CYS A 74 -15.67 6.56 6.07
CA CYS A 74 -15.86 7.96 6.46
C CYS A 74 -16.84 8.71 5.55
N ILE A 75 -16.80 8.44 4.25
CA ILE A 75 -17.64 9.12 3.26
C ILE A 75 -19.05 8.51 3.20
N THR A 76 -19.15 7.19 3.20
CA THR A 76 -20.45 6.51 3.06
C THR A 76 -21.26 6.58 4.36
N PHE A 77 -20.61 6.53 5.52
CA PHE A 77 -21.27 6.47 6.82
C PHE A 77 -20.66 7.45 7.84
N PRO A 78 -20.74 8.78 7.62
CA PRO A 78 -20.03 9.77 8.44
C PRO A 78 -20.38 9.71 9.94
N LEU A 79 -21.65 9.46 10.26
CA LEU A 79 -22.13 9.34 11.65
C LEU A 79 -21.64 8.07 12.37
N GLN A 80 -21.56 6.96 11.62
CA GLN A 80 -21.10 5.68 12.16
C GLN A 80 -19.57 5.62 12.20
N ALA A 81 -18.88 6.23 11.23
CA ALA A 81 -17.42 6.31 11.16
C ALA A 81 -16.81 6.90 12.44
N LYS A 82 -17.43 7.96 12.99
CA LYS A 82 -16.99 8.56 14.26
C LYS A 82 -17.06 7.60 15.45
N LYS A 83 -18.02 6.67 15.45
CA LYS A 83 -18.15 5.63 16.49
C LYS A 83 -17.27 4.41 16.21
N PHE A 84 -17.08 4.08 14.94
CA PHE A 84 -16.32 2.91 14.49
C PHE A 84 -14.81 3.09 14.67
N PHE A 85 -14.26 4.25 14.27
CA PHE A 85 -12.83 4.54 14.37
C PHE A 85 -12.40 4.90 15.80
N THR A 86 -12.47 3.91 16.67
CA THR A 86 -11.86 3.96 18.00
C THR A 86 -10.34 3.76 17.89
N ARG A 87 -9.60 4.14 18.94
CA ARG A 87 -8.14 3.97 18.99
C ARG A 87 -7.70 2.52 18.76
N ARG A 88 -8.50 1.54 19.20
CA ARG A 88 -8.24 0.10 18.99
C ARG A 88 -8.34 -0.28 17.51
N VAL A 89 -9.40 0.16 16.85
CA VAL A 89 -9.62 -0.12 15.42
C VAL A 89 -8.53 0.52 14.56
N ILE A 90 -8.18 1.78 14.83
CA ILE A 90 -7.08 2.46 14.13
C ILE A 90 -5.75 1.72 14.35
N GLY A 91 -5.51 1.24 15.57
CA GLY A 91 -4.37 0.38 15.88
C GLY A 91 -4.35 -0.91 15.06
N VAL A 92 -5.50 -1.56 14.85
CA VAL A 92 -5.60 -2.75 13.98
C VAL A 92 -5.29 -2.40 12.52
N PHE A 93 -5.86 -1.33 11.99
CA PHE A 93 -5.59 -0.86 10.62
C PHE A 93 -4.12 -0.45 10.40
N PHE A 94 -3.40 -0.12 11.47
CA PHE A 94 -1.97 0.11 11.43
C PHE A 94 -1.16 -1.19 11.56
N CYS A 95 -1.41 -2.00 12.59
CA CYS A 95 -0.60 -3.18 12.89
C CYS A 95 -0.76 -4.30 11.85
N VAL A 96 -1.97 -4.52 11.34
CA VAL A 96 -2.25 -5.64 10.42
C VAL A 96 -1.41 -5.55 9.13
N PRO A 97 -1.34 -4.40 8.41
CA PRO A 97 -0.46 -4.25 7.25
C PRO A 97 1.00 -4.64 7.52
N TRP A 98 1.57 -4.19 8.64
CA TRP A 98 2.96 -4.48 9.00
C TRP A 98 3.17 -5.95 9.38
N VAL A 99 2.23 -6.54 10.11
CA VAL A 99 2.30 -7.98 10.44
C VAL A 99 2.19 -8.83 9.18
N LEU A 100 1.28 -8.53 8.26
CA LEU A 100 1.17 -9.24 6.98
C LEU A 100 2.44 -9.09 6.14
N ALA A 101 3.02 -7.89 6.09
CA ALA A 101 4.29 -7.65 5.40
C ALA A 101 5.45 -8.46 6.02
N LEU A 102 5.49 -8.56 7.36
CA LEU A 102 6.46 -9.39 8.07
C LEU A 102 6.22 -10.89 7.82
N CYS A 103 4.97 -11.34 7.77
CA CYS A 103 4.67 -12.74 7.42
C CYS A 103 5.14 -13.08 6.01
N HIS A 104 4.98 -12.17 5.05
CA HIS A 104 5.43 -12.35 3.67
C HIS A 104 6.96 -12.41 3.52
N ILE A 105 7.74 -11.88 4.48
CA ILE A 105 9.20 -11.96 4.41
C ILE A 105 9.73 -13.35 4.82
N THR A 106 8.92 -14.17 5.49
CA THR A 106 9.35 -15.46 6.09
C THR A 106 10.06 -16.40 5.10
N PRO A 107 9.57 -16.61 3.87
CA PRO A 107 10.23 -17.50 2.90
C PRO A 107 11.62 -17.01 2.49
N TYR A 108 11.86 -15.70 2.55
CA TYR A 108 13.12 -15.13 2.09
C TYR A 108 14.27 -15.33 3.08
N PHE A 109 14.00 -15.71 4.33
CA PHE A 109 15.08 -16.04 5.29
C PHE A 109 15.92 -17.24 4.84
N TRP A 110 15.45 -18.08 3.92
CA TRP A 110 16.25 -19.08 3.22
C TRP A 110 17.11 -18.44 2.11
N VAL A 111 18.13 -17.67 2.53
CA VAL A 111 19.03 -16.87 1.68
C VAL A 111 19.74 -17.68 0.58
N ASN A 112 19.84 -19.00 0.74
CA ASN A 112 20.51 -19.88 -0.23
C ASN A 112 19.58 -20.31 -1.37
N ASP A 113 18.28 -20.46 -1.10
CA ASP A 113 17.34 -21.12 -2.02
C ASP A 113 16.23 -20.19 -2.52
N CYS A 114 15.88 -19.16 -1.74
CA CYS A 114 14.74 -18.28 -1.97
C CYS A 114 15.11 -16.83 -1.67
N TYR A 115 15.55 -16.07 -2.67
CA TYR A 115 15.91 -14.68 -2.50
C TYR A 115 15.50 -13.81 -3.69
N VAL A 116 15.38 -12.52 -3.41
CA VAL A 116 15.19 -11.45 -4.39
C VAL A 116 16.45 -10.62 -4.43
N TYR A 117 16.88 -10.28 -5.63
CA TYR A 117 18.04 -9.41 -5.84
C TYR A 117 17.76 -8.42 -6.96
N TYR A 118 18.51 -7.32 -6.95
CA TYR A 118 18.40 -6.31 -7.99
C TYR A 118 19.38 -6.62 -9.11
N ASP A 119 18.86 -6.86 -10.31
CA ASP A 119 19.69 -7.06 -11.50
C ASP A 119 20.06 -5.70 -12.10
N SER A 120 21.34 -5.31 -12.00
CA SER A 120 21.87 -4.05 -12.51
C SER A 120 21.93 -3.99 -14.04
N THR A 121 21.80 -5.12 -14.73
CA THR A 121 21.83 -5.19 -16.20
C THR A 121 20.46 -4.94 -16.82
N THR A 122 19.41 -5.50 -16.22
CA THR A 122 18.02 -5.34 -16.67
C THR A 122 17.26 -4.25 -15.93
N TRP A 123 17.83 -3.73 -14.83
CA TRP A 123 17.26 -2.72 -13.93
C TRP A 123 15.99 -3.16 -13.20
N VAL A 124 15.85 -4.46 -12.98
CA VAL A 124 14.64 -5.06 -12.39
C VAL A 124 15.00 -5.83 -11.12
N TRP A 125 14.10 -5.78 -10.14
CA TRP A 125 14.12 -6.71 -9.02
C TRP A 125 13.66 -8.08 -9.50
N THR A 126 14.56 -9.06 -9.51
CA THR A 126 14.27 -10.40 -9.98
C THR A 126 14.36 -11.42 -8.85
N TYR A 127 13.66 -12.53 -9.04
CA TYR A 127 13.66 -13.68 -8.15
C TYR A 127 14.73 -14.66 -8.59
N THR A 128 15.31 -15.40 -7.66
CA THR A 128 16.21 -16.51 -8.00
C THR A 128 15.47 -17.62 -8.75
N ASP A 129 16.15 -18.22 -9.74
CA ASP A 129 15.65 -19.40 -10.43
C ASP A 129 15.62 -20.61 -9.47
N GLY A 130 14.58 -21.44 -9.61
CA GLY A 130 14.41 -22.65 -8.79
C GLY A 130 12.95 -22.98 -8.51
N PRO A 131 12.65 -24.10 -7.82
CA PRO A 131 11.28 -24.50 -7.50
C PRO A 131 10.56 -23.49 -6.57
N CYS A 132 11.32 -22.71 -5.81
CA CYS A 132 10.79 -21.69 -4.91
C CYS A 132 10.15 -20.49 -5.63
N ILE A 133 10.59 -20.19 -6.86
CA ILE A 133 10.14 -19.01 -7.60
C ILE A 133 8.63 -19.04 -7.87
N LEU A 134 8.08 -20.22 -8.14
CA LEU A 134 6.64 -20.38 -8.39
C LEU A 134 5.82 -19.98 -7.16
N TYR A 135 6.25 -20.38 -5.97
CA TYR A 135 5.54 -20.05 -4.74
C TYR A 135 5.65 -18.56 -4.41
N ILE A 136 6.85 -17.99 -4.52
CA ILE A 136 7.09 -16.60 -4.15
C ILE A 136 6.51 -15.64 -5.18
N ALA A 137 6.93 -15.75 -6.45
CA ALA A 137 6.55 -14.79 -7.47
C ALA A 137 5.06 -14.92 -7.84
N THR A 138 4.52 -16.14 -7.92
CA THR A 138 3.12 -16.32 -8.34
C THR A 138 2.16 -16.11 -7.17
N PHE A 139 2.33 -16.79 -6.04
CA PHE A 139 1.35 -16.74 -4.95
C PHE A 139 1.55 -15.54 -4.02
N PHE A 140 2.77 -15.38 -3.51
CA PHE A 140 3.03 -14.33 -2.51
C PHE A 140 3.12 -12.92 -3.10
N ASP A 141 3.59 -12.78 -4.34
CA ASP A 141 3.69 -11.49 -5.01
C ASP A 141 2.50 -11.24 -5.95
N PHE A 142 2.38 -11.99 -7.06
CA PHE A 142 1.40 -11.70 -8.11
C PHE A 142 -0.06 -11.81 -7.64
N TYR A 143 -0.50 -12.96 -7.13
CA TYR A 143 -1.91 -13.14 -6.71
C TYR A 143 -2.29 -12.25 -5.54
N THR A 144 -1.37 -12.06 -4.59
CA THR A 144 -1.61 -11.20 -3.44
C THR A 144 -1.72 -9.74 -3.85
N SER A 145 -0.77 -9.24 -4.65
CA SER A 145 -0.80 -7.87 -5.19
C SER A 145 -2.04 -7.63 -6.04
N LEU A 146 -2.42 -8.59 -6.89
CA LEU A 146 -3.64 -8.51 -7.70
C LEU A 146 -4.90 -8.43 -6.83
N THR A 147 -4.99 -9.28 -5.81
CA THR A 147 -6.15 -9.29 -4.89
C THR A 147 -6.27 -7.95 -4.17
N VAL A 148 -5.17 -7.41 -3.63
CA VAL A 148 -5.17 -6.12 -2.94
C VAL A 148 -5.52 -4.99 -3.90
N PHE A 149 -4.99 -5.01 -5.12
CA PHE A 149 -5.26 -4.00 -6.15
C PHE A 149 -6.75 -3.96 -6.53
N VAL A 150 -7.37 -5.13 -6.72
CA VAL A 150 -8.81 -5.24 -7.03
C VAL A 150 -9.64 -4.69 -5.88
N LEU A 151 -9.33 -5.06 -4.63
CA LEU A 151 -10.05 -4.58 -3.45
C LEU A 151 -9.93 -3.06 -3.30
N MET A 152 -8.72 -2.53 -3.42
CA MET A 152 -8.42 -1.10 -3.35
C MET A 152 -9.19 -0.32 -4.40
N THR A 153 -9.10 -0.74 -5.66
CA THR A 153 -9.83 -0.11 -6.78
C THR A 153 -11.34 -0.15 -6.54
N THR A 154 -11.85 -1.26 -6.02
CA THR A 154 -13.28 -1.40 -5.68
C THR A 154 -13.70 -0.37 -4.62
N PHE A 155 -12.96 -0.25 -3.51
CA PHE A 155 -13.26 0.74 -2.47
C PHE A 155 -13.16 2.18 -2.97
N ASP A 156 -12.15 2.50 -3.78
CA ASP A 156 -11.97 3.83 -4.33
C ASP A 156 -13.08 4.19 -5.32
N LEU A 157 -13.51 3.26 -6.19
CA LEU A 157 -14.64 3.45 -7.09
C LEU A 157 -15.94 3.65 -6.32
N LEU A 158 -16.23 2.82 -5.32
CA LEU A 158 -17.41 2.96 -4.47
C LEU A 158 -17.42 4.32 -3.75
N THR A 159 -16.26 4.75 -3.27
CA THR A 159 -16.08 6.06 -2.64
C THR A 159 -16.34 7.19 -3.63
N ALA A 160 -15.77 7.13 -4.83
CA ALA A 160 -15.96 8.13 -5.88
C ALA A 160 -17.42 8.22 -6.33
N LEU A 161 -18.10 7.08 -6.51
CA LEU A 161 -19.52 7.04 -6.85
C LEU A 161 -20.38 7.70 -5.76
N LYS A 162 -20.12 7.39 -4.48
CA LYS A 162 -20.84 8.01 -3.37
C LYS A 162 -20.61 9.52 -3.28
N LEU A 163 -19.39 9.98 -3.48
CA LEU A 163 -19.07 11.41 -3.54
C LEU A 163 -19.83 12.12 -4.66
N ARG A 164 -19.88 11.53 -5.87
CA ARG A 164 -20.64 12.08 -6.99
C ARG A 164 -22.14 12.16 -6.70
N LEU A 165 -22.71 11.11 -6.10
CA LEU A 165 -24.12 11.11 -5.70
C LEU A 165 -24.42 12.19 -4.67
N MET A 166 -23.56 12.36 -3.66
CA MET A 166 -23.72 13.41 -2.65
C MET A 166 -23.63 14.82 -3.27
N ASN A 167 -22.67 15.05 -4.17
CA ASN A 167 -22.52 16.34 -4.83
C ASN A 167 -23.76 16.70 -5.67
N ASN A 168 -24.26 15.75 -6.46
CA ASN A 168 -25.46 15.96 -7.27
C ASN A 168 -26.71 16.23 -6.42
N VAL A 169 -26.83 15.59 -5.24
CA VAL A 169 -27.93 15.86 -4.29
C VAL A 169 -27.78 17.24 -3.66
N SER A 170 -26.56 17.64 -3.27
CA SER A 170 -26.30 18.99 -2.75
C SER A 170 -26.63 20.07 -3.78
N ASP A 171 -26.25 19.88 -5.03
CA ASP A 171 -26.58 20.78 -6.14
C ASP A 171 -28.09 20.84 -6.40
N LEU A 172 -28.78 19.70 -6.32
CA LEU A 172 -30.25 19.63 -6.46
C LEU A 172 -30.97 20.35 -5.32
N ILE A 173 -30.53 20.17 -4.06
CA ILE A 173 -31.09 20.85 -2.89
C ILE A 173 -30.88 22.37 -3.02
N LEU A 174 -29.68 22.80 -3.40
CA LEU A 174 -29.39 24.22 -3.62
C LEU A 174 -30.27 24.81 -4.73
N CYS A 175 -30.48 24.08 -5.83
CA CYS A 175 -31.33 24.48 -6.94
C CYS A 175 -32.82 24.56 -6.55
N LEU A 176 -33.30 23.62 -5.72
CA LEU A 176 -34.66 23.66 -5.14
C LEU A 176 -34.84 24.85 -4.19
N VAL A 177 -33.87 25.11 -3.30
CA VAL A 177 -33.90 26.26 -2.38
C VAL A 177 -33.90 27.57 -3.16
N LEU A 178 -33.07 27.71 -4.20
CA LEU A 178 -33.04 28.89 -5.06
C LEU A 178 -34.37 29.09 -5.81
N LYS A 179 -35.00 28.03 -6.31
CA LYS A 179 -36.34 28.11 -6.93
C LYS A 179 -37.44 28.56 -5.97
N ILE A 180 -37.37 28.14 -4.70
CA ILE A 180 -38.32 28.57 -3.66
C ILE A 180 -38.08 30.05 -3.31
N MET A 181 -36.81 30.45 -3.16
CA MET A 181 -36.43 31.84 -2.85
C MET A 181 -36.76 32.83 -3.96
N LEU A 182 -36.69 32.44 -5.24
CA LEU A 182 -36.99 33.30 -6.39
C LEU A 182 -38.48 33.38 -6.74
N LYS A 183 -39.34 32.57 -6.10
CA LYS A 183 -40.79 32.55 -6.34
C LYS A 183 -41.58 33.35 -5.29
N ASN A 184 -40.89 33.92 -4.30
CA ASN A 184 -41.40 34.86 -3.29
C ASN A 184 -40.83 36.25 -3.56
#